data_AF-A0AA85BR05-F1
#
_entry.id   AF-A0AA85BR05-F1
#
_cell.length_a   1.000
_cell.length_b   1.000
_cell.length_c   1.000
_cell.angle_alpha   90.00
_cell.angle_beta   90.00
_cell.angle_gamma   90.00
#
_symmetry.space_group_name_H-M   'P 1'
#
loop_
_entity.id
_entity.type
_entity.pdbx_description
1 polymer ?
#
loop_
_entity_poly.entity_id
_entity_poly.type
_entity_poly.pdbx_seq_one_letter_code
_entity_poly.pdbx_strand_id
1 'polypeptide(L)'
;MPRPASAQSEQEDNTDLLLIEEYERLNNQLRILQNERQKQTEEFTVKLGKYKKATEILEKENEEIKCLLTLVDSEQNRKQDMKCIEQLKQILKEQDNIQLQIDELKTYGKRLDNETRKIENLIQEKQQIRMIQTKKETETNELKLQIEKKLVTMENNLHEKNMKFCDTLAYNNKIRHEIECARNERNIYYAIHQKLKDKLIHLNKLKIKLIQQASLIYDQRADAKNKINALKEKNDKDNIGFETEMKDLQRIIDHNDQLRKFMTIKSDERLDWKQKAENRRRKYGATGEIAQQQRSLKIQEYESAMNRLQLITGKSDVEQMTRYYKRNEDDNFTMFKYVTELNNQIECLNDNIINIEKTIKEYDEEKKVFERQRVNKMTELQAQIKSDKEAANTAENRTIHIHKLLDQIKTEIKQLTIKLGCDLSRITEMLGGDGDQITERNLMLYLSVLEQRVDELLSVKCYSQTKVRNSNNILFKTFDI
;
A
#
# COMPACT_ATOMS: atom_id res chain seq x y z
N MET A 1 -50.30 -119.36 151.05
CA MET A 1 -51.47 -119.76 151.88
C MET A 1 -52.72 -119.62 151.03
N PRO A 2 -53.79 -120.41 151.22
CA PRO A 2 -54.01 -121.46 152.23
C PRO A 2 -53.88 -122.93 151.68
N ARG A 3 -54.67 -123.90 152.20
CA ARG A 3 -54.57 -125.41 152.16
C ARG A 3 -55.83 -126.07 151.51
N PRO A 4 -56.05 -127.44 151.42
CA PRO A 4 -55.23 -128.68 151.69
C PRO A 4 -55.08 -129.58 150.39
N ALA A 5 -55.14 -130.94 150.24
CA ALA A 5 -55.47 -132.14 151.05
C ALA A 5 -54.93 -133.52 150.48
N SER A 6 -55.46 -134.66 151.01
CA SER A 6 -55.34 -136.13 150.71
C SER A 6 -55.32 -136.61 149.24
N ALA A 7 -54.62 -137.69 148.81
CA ALA A 7 -54.58 -139.15 149.18
C ALA A 7 -55.74 -139.99 148.56
N GLN A 8 -55.63 -141.28 148.17
CA GLN A 8 -54.65 -142.36 148.49
C GLN A 8 -54.33 -143.32 147.29
N SER A 9 -54.35 -144.67 147.43
CA SER A 9 -53.57 -145.62 146.58
C SER A 9 -54.28 -146.93 146.11
N GLU A 10 -53.55 -147.71 145.30
CA GLU A 10 -53.67 -149.18 145.01
C GLU A 10 -54.49 -149.70 143.80
N GLN A 11 -54.28 -150.99 143.48
CA GLN A 11 -54.61 -151.62 142.19
C GLN A 11 -56.08 -152.06 142.05
N GLU A 12 -56.86 -151.29 141.31
CA GLU A 12 -57.93 -151.74 140.41
C GLU A 12 -58.15 -150.62 139.36
N ASP A 13 -58.70 -150.93 138.17
CA ASP A 13 -59.16 -149.97 137.14
C ASP A 13 -58.24 -148.82 136.63
N ASN A 14 -57.16 -149.20 135.93
CA ASN A 14 -56.90 -148.73 134.55
C ASN A 14 -56.71 -147.20 134.26
N THR A 15 -55.81 -146.47 134.94
CA THR A 15 -55.60 -145.01 134.70
C THR A 15 -54.19 -144.47 134.38
N ASP A 16 -53.09 -145.22 134.61
CA ASP A 16 -51.72 -144.62 134.64
C ASP A 16 -51.08 -144.22 133.28
N LEU A 17 -51.69 -144.56 132.14
CA LEU A 17 -51.03 -144.42 130.83
C LEU A 17 -50.92 -142.96 130.31
N LEU A 18 -51.62 -142.01 130.92
CA LEU A 18 -51.76 -140.63 130.40
C LEU A 18 -50.74 -139.61 130.94
N LEU A 19 -50.22 -139.80 132.15
CA LEU A 19 -49.49 -138.73 132.85
C LEU A 19 -48.07 -138.48 132.30
N ILE A 20 -47.47 -139.48 131.67
CA ILE A 20 -46.10 -139.40 131.12
C ILE A 20 -46.08 -138.57 129.83
N GLU A 21 -47.13 -138.65 129.00
CA GLU A 21 -47.18 -137.99 127.69
C GLU A 21 -47.31 -136.45 127.79
N GLU A 22 -47.98 -135.94 128.84
CA GLU A 22 -48.07 -134.49 129.07
C GLU A 22 -46.75 -133.88 129.54
N TYR A 23 -45.98 -134.60 130.37
CA TYR A 23 -44.74 -134.10 130.97
C TYR A 23 -43.66 -133.83 129.90
N GLU A 24 -43.53 -134.70 128.90
CA GLU A 24 -42.57 -134.50 127.80
C GLU A 24 -42.97 -133.37 126.84
N ARG A 25 -44.29 -133.15 126.62
CA ARG A 25 -44.77 -132.01 125.82
C ARG A 25 -44.42 -130.67 126.47
N LEU A 26 -44.68 -130.52 127.77
CA LEU A 26 -44.50 -129.25 128.48
C LEU A 26 -43.01 -128.85 128.54
N ASN A 27 -42.12 -129.83 128.74
CA ASN A 27 -40.67 -129.61 128.78
C ASN A 27 -40.11 -129.15 127.41
N ASN A 28 -40.61 -129.72 126.30
CA ASN A 28 -40.20 -129.29 124.96
C ASN A 28 -40.65 -127.86 124.60
N GLN A 29 -41.83 -127.41 125.05
CA GLN A 29 -42.28 -126.03 124.80
C GLN A 29 -41.41 -124.98 125.50
N LEU A 30 -40.98 -125.22 126.74
CA LEU A 30 -40.07 -124.32 127.48
C LEU A 30 -38.74 -124.12 126.76
N ARG A 31 -38.18 -125.19 126.19
CA ARG A 31 -36.91 -125.19 125.44
C ARG A 31 -36.99 -124.36 124.14
N ILE A 32 -38.15 -124.35 123.47
CA ILE A 32 -38.35 -123.55 122.24
C ILE A 32 -38.36 -122.04 122.60
N LEU A 33 -39.15 -121.65 123.61
CA LEU A 33 -39.28 -120.25 124.05
C LEU A 33 -37.96 -119.65 124.55
N GLN A 34 -37.09 -120.44 125.18
CA GLN A 34 -35.73 -119.98 125.54
C GLN A 34 -34.89 -119.64 124.30
N ASN A 35 -34.88 -120.51 123.28
CA ASN A 35 -34.11 -120.30 122.04
C ASN A 35 -34.59 -119.07 121.26
N GLU A 36 -35.90 -118.82 121.19
CA GLU A 36 -36.46 -117.65 120.50
C GLU A 36 -36.07 -116.34 121.20
N ARG A 37 -36.17 -116.30 122.53
CA ARG A 37 -35.71 -115.16 123.34
C ARG A 37 -34.22 -114.88 123.13
N GLN A 38 -33.39 -115.92 123.03
CA GLN A 38 -31.95 -115.77 122.84
C GLN A 38 -31.61 -115.17 121.46
N LYS A 39 -32.24 -115.67 120.38
CA LYS A 39 -32.13 -115.08 119.03
C LYS A 39 -32.49 -113.59 118.98
N GLN A 40 -33.59 -113.19 119.63
CA GLN A 40 -34.02 -111.78 119.65
C GLN A 40 -32.98 -110.86 120.32
N THR A 41 -32.32 -111.33 121.39
CA THR A 41 -31.24 -110.56 122.04
C THR A 41 -29.97 -110.48 121.21
N GLU A 42 -29.62 -111.51 120.45
CA GLU A 42 -28.50 -111.49 119.50
C GLU A 42 -28.77 -110.55 118.31
N GLU A 43 -29.98 -110.60 117.73
CA GLU A 43 -30.37 -109.65 116.68
C GLU A 43 -30.34 -108.18 117.16
N PHE A 44 -30.83 -107.92 118.37
CA PHE A 44 -30.85 -106.55 118.92
C PHE A 44 -29.43 -106.02 119.16
N THR A 45 -28.53 -106.84 119.72
CA THR A 45 -27.13 -106.43 119.95
C THR A 45 -26.35 -106.24 118.65
N VAL A 46 -26.56 -107.07 117.62
CA VAL A 46 -25.98 -106.87 116.28
C VAL A 46 -26.51 -105.60 115.62
N LYS A 47 -27.81 -105.30 115.72
CA LYS A 47 -28.40 -104.05 115.20
C LYS A 47 -27.82 -102.83 115.93
N LEU A 48 -27.74 -102.86 117.26
CA LEU A 48 -27.15 -101.78 118.07
C LEU A 48 -25.66 -101.54 117.72
N GLY A 49 -24.89 -102.61 117.49
CA GLY A 49 -23.50 -102.51 117.04
C GLY A 49 -23.33 -101.85 115.67
N LYS A 50 -24.26 -102.05 114.74
CA LYS A 50 -24.27 -101.34 113.44
C LYS A 50 -24.58 -99.85 113.61
N TYR A 51 -25.57 -99.50 114.43
CA TYR A 51 -25.90 -98.09 114.68
C TYR A 51 -24.74 -97.33 115.34
N LYS A 52 -24.03 -97.93 116.30
CA LYS A 52 -22.85 -97.31 116.93
C LYS A 52 -21.72 -97.02 115.92
N LYS A 53 -21.42 -97.96 115.02
CA LYS A 53 -20.42 -97.74 113.96
C LYS A 53 -20.84 -96.65 112.96
N ALA A 54 -22.13 -96.54 112.66
CA ALA A 54 -22.64 -95.48 111.79
C ALA A 54 -22.49 -94.09 112.44
N THR A 55 -22.73 -93.96 113.76
CA THR A 55 -22.48 -92.70 114.48
C THR A 55 -20.99 -92.34 114.55
N GLU A 56 -20.09 -93.30 114.82
CA GLU A 56 -18.64 -93.04 114.84
C GLU A 56 -18.08 -92.55 113.49
N ILE A 57 -18.70 -92.94 112.37
CA ILE A 57 -18.33 -92.46 111.02
C ILE A 57 -18.85 -91.04 110.80
N LEU A 58 -20.13 -90.80 111.08
CA LEU A 58 -20.76 -89.48 110.92
C LEU A 58 -20.15 -88.42 111.85
N GLU A 59 -19.66 -88.80 113.03
CA GLU A 59 -18.94 -87.91 113.93
C GLU A 59 -17.59 -87.48 113.33
N LYS A 60 -16.84 -88.41 112.72
CA LYS A 60 -15.57 -88.10 112.02
C LYS A 60 -15.77 -87.26 110.77
N GLU A 61 -16.76 -87.57 109.94
CA GLU A 61 -17.13 -86.73 108.78
C GLU A 61 -17.49 -85.30 109.23
N ASN A 62 -18.17 -85.15 110.36
CA ASN A 62 -18.51 -83.85 110.95
C ASN A 62 -17.28 -83.11 111.52
N GLU A 63 -16.30 -83.82 112.08
CA GLU A 63 -15.00 -83.24 112.46
C GLU A 63 -14.17 -82.81 111.25
N GLU A 64 -14.10 -83.62 110.18
CA GLU A 64 -13.42 -83.27 108.94
C GLU A 64 -14.07 -82.06 108.25
N ILE A 65 -15.41 -82.02 108.15
CA ILE A 65 -16.16 -80.88 107.60
C ILE A 65 -15.91 -79.61 108.42
N LYS A 66 -15.90 -79.67 109.76
CA LYS A 66 -15.54 -78.53 110.62
C LYS A 66 -14.11 -78.05 110.38
N CYS A 67 -13.16 -78.98 110.25
CA CYS A 67 -11.76 -78.66 109.97
C CYS A 67 -11.63 -77.92 108.62
N LEU A 68 -12.26 -78.44 107.56
CA LEU A 68 -12.31 -77.78 106.25
C LEU A 68 -12.98 -76.40 106.32
N LEU A 69 -14.07 -76.24 107.09
CA LEU A 69 -14.71 -74.95 107.33
C LEU A 69 -13.75 -73.95 107.98
N THR A 70 -13.02 -74.35 109.02
CA THR A 70 -12.01 -73.48 109.67
C THR A 70 -10.81 -73.16 108.78
N LEU A 71 -10.47 -74.02 107.82
CA LEU A 71 -9.44 -73.74 106.81
C LEU A 71 -9.94 -72.74 105.76
N VAL A 72 -11.19 -72.84 105.30
CA VAL A 72 -11.79 -71.85 104.39
C VAL A 72 -11.94 -70.49 105.09
N ASP A 73 -12.46 -70.46 106.30
CA ASP A 73 -12.62 -69.24 107.10
C ASP A 73 -11.33 -68.69 107.73
N SER A 74 -10.19 -69.34 107.48
CA SER A 74 -8.87 -68.89 107.93
C SER A 74 -8.61 -67.44 107.51
N GLU A 75 -8.06 -66.64 108.43
CA GLU A 75 -7.69 -65.25 108.14
C GLU A 75 -6.77 -65.12 106.92
N GLN A 76 -5.93 -66.13 106.67
CA GLN A 76 -5.03 -66.17 105.52
C GLN A 76 -5.80 -66.10 104.20
N ASN A 77 -6.87 -66.89 104.07
CA ASN A 77 -7.68 -66.98 102.86
C ASN A 77 -8.58 -65.75 102.71
N ARG A 78 -9.26 -65.34 103.78
CA ARG A 78 -10.03 -64.08 103.81
C ARG A 78 -9.17 -62.85 103.43
N LYS A 79 -7.89 -62.82 103.81
CA LYS A 79 -6.91 -61.77 103.42
C LYS A 79 -6.42 -61.91 101.97
N GLN A 80 -6.51 -63.08 101.34
CA GLN A 80 -6.28 -63.26 99.90
C GLN A 80 -7.51 -62.84 99.10
N ASP A 81 -8.71 -63.27 99.49
CA ASP A 81 -9.98 -62.91 98.84
C ASP A 81 -10.18 -61.39 98.79
N MET A 82 -9.93 -60.70 99.90
CA MET A 82 -10.02 -59.23 99.95
C MET A 82 -9.02 -58.55 98.99
N LYS A 83 -7.80 -59.08 98.84
CA LYS A 83 -6.82 -58.57 97.86
C LYS A 83 -7.26 -58.83 96.42
N CYS A 84 -7.81 -60.01 96.13
CA CYS A 84 -8.39 -60.33 94.82
C CYS A 84 -9.56 -59.38 94.49
N ILE A 85 -10.42 -59.08 95.46
CA ILE A 85 -11.53 -58.12 95.33
C ILE A 85 -11.01 -56.69 95.10
N GLU A 86 -9.93 -56.27 95.76
CA GLU A 86 -9.30 -54.97 95.53
C GLU A 86 -8.65 -54.87 94.15
N GLN A 87 -7.96 -55.92 93.70
CA GLN A 87 -7.39 -56.01 92.35
C GLN A 87 -8.50 -55.96 91.27
N LEU A 88 -9.58 -56.72 91.44
CA LEU A 88 -10.74 -56.68 90.53
C LEU A 88 -11.38 -55.29 90.49
N LYS A 89 -11.54 -54.61 91.64
CA LYS A 89 -12.05 -53.23 91.70
C LYS A 89 -11.13 -52.22 91.00
N GLN A 90 -9.82 -52.45 90.97
CA GLN A 90 -8.90 -51.61 90.23
C GLN A 90 -8.96 -51.87 88.72
N ILE A 91 -8.94 -53.14 88.31
CA ILE A 91 -9.07 -53.54 86.89
C ILE A 91 -10.38 -53.03 86.28
N LEU A 92 -11.50 -53.07 87.02
CA LEU A 92 -12.78 -52.51 86.57
C LEU A 92 -12.70 -50.98 86.35
N LYS A 93 -12.07 -50.23 87.24
CA LYS A 93 -11.87 -48.78 87.05
C LYS A 93 -10.97 -48.46 85.85
N GLU A 94 -9.95 -49.28 85.62
CA GLU A 94 -9.07 -49.15 84.47
C GLU A 94 -9.81 -49.47 83.17
N GLN A 95 -10.67 -50.50 83.18
CA GLN A 95 -11.58 -50.83 82.07
C GLN A 95 -12.59 -49.70 81.79
N ASP A 96 -13.24 -49.14 82.80
CA ASP A 96 -14.18 -48.02 82.66
C ASP A 96 -13.50 -46.78 82.06
N ASN A 97 -12.29 -46.45 82.51
CA ASN A 97 -11.50 -45.34 81.99
C ASN A 97 -11.07 -45.56 80.52
N ILE A 98 -10.65 -46.78 80.16
CA ILE A 98 -10.34 -47.15 78.78
C ILE A 98 -11.60 -47.07 77.90
N GLN A 99 -12.76 -47.50 78.41
CA GLN A 99 -14.03 -47.43 77.68
C GLN A 99 -14.44 -45.98 77.40
N LEU A 100 -14.28 -45.07 78.36
CA LEU A 100 -14.50 -43.63 78.17
C LEU A 100 -13.59 -43.07 77.07
N GLN A 101 -12.28 -43.36 77.10
CA GLN A 101 -11.33 -42.91 76.08
C GLN A 101 -11.67 -43.47 74.69
N ILE A 102 -12.10 -44.73 74.61
CA ILE A 102 -12.57 -45.37 73.38
C ILE A 102 -13.80 -44.64 72.82
N ASP A 103 -14.76 -44.26 73.65
CA ASP A 103 -15.98 -43.57 73.20
C ASP A 103 -15.72 -42.09 72.85
N GLU A 104 -14.84 -41.39 73.56
CA GLU A 104 -14.30 -40.08 73.15
C GLU A 104 -13.68 -40.16 71.75
N LEU A 105 -12.76 -41.12 71.52
CA LEU A 105 -12.13 -41.34 70.22
C LEU A 105 -13.15 -41.68 69.12
N LYS A 106 -14.20 -42.45 69.41
CA LYS A 106 -15.32 -42.69 68.46
C LYS A 106 -16.08 -41.40 68.12
N THR A 107 -16.33 -40.51 69.09
CA THR A 107 -16.99 -39.22 68.79
C THR A 107 -16.09 -38.30 67.96
N TYR A 108 -14.78 -38.31 68.23
CA TYR A 108 -13.80 -37.57 67.43
C TYR A 108 -13.69 -38.11 66.01
N GLY A 109 -13.64 -39.44 65.83
CA GLY A 109 -13.68 -40.10 64.52
C GLY A 109 -14.92 -39.72 63.72
N LYS A 110 -16.12 -39.84 64.30
CA LYS A 110 -17.38 -39.40 63.68
C LYS A 110 -17.37 -37.92 63.30
N ARG A 111 -16.67 -37.06 64.05
CA ARG A 111 -16.51 -35.64 63.70
C ARG A 111 -15.61 -35.47 62.47
N LEU A 112 -14.47 -36.16 62.43
CA LEU A 112 -13.58 -36.15 61.26
C LEU A 112 -14.26 -36.71 60.01
N ASP A 113 -14.98 -37.84 60.09
CA ASP A 113 -15.75 -38.40 58.98
C ASP A 113 -16.74 -37.39 58.38
N ASN A 114 -17.40 -36.60 59.24
CA ASN A 114 -18.34 -35.57 58.81
C ASN A 114 -17.65 -34.35 58.19
N GLU A 115 -16.44 -33.97 58.61
CA GLU A 115 -15.68 -32.92 57.92
C GLU A 115 -15.10 -33.41 56.58
N THR A 116 -14.59 -34.65 56.52
CA THR A 116 -14.12 -35.30 55.29
C THR A 116 -15.22 -35.31 54.23
N ARG A 117 -16.44 -35.75 54.58
CA ARG A 117 -17.61 -35.73 53.66
C ARG A 117 -17.96 -34.33 53.14
N LYS A 118 -17.83 -33.28 53.96
CA LYS A 118 -18.04 -31.89 53.48
C LYS A 118 -16.98 -31.51 52.45
N ILE A 119 -15.72 -31.85 52.71
CA ILE A 119 -14.60 -31.57 51.81
C ILE A 119 -14.75 -32.35 50.50
N GLU A 120 -15.13 -33.63 50.55
CA GLU A 120 -15.43 -34.45 49.38
C GLU A 120 -16.55 -33.84 48.51
N ASN A 121 -17.66 -33.41 49.13
CA ASN A 121 -18.75 -32.73 48.41
C ASN A 121 -18.28 -31.44 47.72
N LEU A 122 -17.49 -30.61 48.41
CA LEU A 122 -16.92 -29.37 47.85
C LEU A 122 -15.90 -29.64 46.72
N ILE A 123 -15.20 -30.78 46.76
CA ILE A 123 -14.31 -31.22 45.68
C ILE A 123 -15.14 -31.66 44.46
N GLN A 124 -16.20 -32.44 44.66
CA GLN A 124 -17.09 -32.88 43.57
C GLN A 124 -17.76 -31.67 42.89
N GLU A 125 -18.28 -30.71 43.65
CA GLU A 125 -18.87 -29.47 43.13
C GLU A 125 -17.85 -28.69 42.27
N LYS A 126 -16.62 -28.49 42.77
CA LYS A 126 -15.55 -27.82 42.01
C LYS A 126 -15.12 -28.60 40.76
N GLN A 127 -15.15 -29.93 40.78
CA GLN A 127 -14.88 -30.76 39.60
C GLN A 127 -15.99 -30.62 38.54
N GLN A 128 -17.27 -30.59 38.94
CA GLN A 128 -18.38 -30.34 38.03
C GLN A 128 -18.31 -28.95 37.40
N ILE A 129 -18.04 -27.91 38.20
CA ILE A 129 -17.85 -26.53 37.71
C ILE A 129 -16.71 -26.47 36.69
N ARG A 130 -15.56 -27.08 36.98
CA ARG A 130 -14.43 -27.15 36.02
C ARG A 130 -14.81 -27.85 34.72
N MET A 131 -15.49 -29.01 34.77
CA MET A 131 -15.92 -29.70 33.55
C MET A 131 -16.87 -28.85 32.68
N ILE A 132 -17.72 -28.03 33.29
CA ILE A 132 -18.60 -27.09 32.57
C ILE A 132 -17.80 -25.92 31.99
N GLN A 133 -16.81 -25.40 32.72
CA GLN A 133 -15.92 -24.34 32.24
C GLN A 133 -15.10 -24.81 31.03
N THR A 134 -14.40 -25.95 31.14
CA THR A 134 -13.56 -26.47 30.05
C THR A 134 -14.35 -26.78 28.78
N LYS A 135 -15.61 -27.26 28.89
CA LYS A 135 -16.49 -27.44 27.72
C LYS A 135 -16.80 -26.11 27.04
N LYS A 136 -17.19 -25.08 27.80
CA LYS A 136 -17.43 -23.73 27.27
C LYS A 136 -16.17 -23.08 26.69
N GLU A 137 -15.00 -23.35 27.26
CA GLU A 137 -13.71 -22.93 26.72
C GLU A 137 -13.43 -23.60 25.36
N THR A 138 -13.68 -24.91 25.21
CA THR A 138 -13.57 -25.57 23.90
C THR A 138 -14.57 -25.03 22.88
N GLU A 139 -15.85 -24.89 23.25
CA GLU A 139 -16.91 -24.36 22.37
C GLU A 139 -16.59 -22.93 21.91
N THR A 140 -16.15 -22.05 22.82
CA THR A 140 -15.78 -20.66 22.47
C THR A 140 -14.50 -20.58 21.65
N ASN A 141 -13.53 -21.47 21.85
CA ASN A 141 -12.32 -21.51 21.02
C ASN A 141 -12.58 -22.08 19.62
N GLU A 142 -13.49 -23.04 19.46
CA GLU A 142 -13.96 -23.47 18.13
C GLU A 142 -14.70 -22.34 17.41
N LEU A 143 -15.56 -21.59 18.11
CA LEU A 143 -16.25 -20.43 17.55
C LEU A 143 -15.27 -19.31 17.14
N LYS A 144 -14.24 -19.00 17.95
CA LYS A 144 -13.16 -18.07 17.56
C LYS A 144 -12.46 -18.53 16.29
N LEU A 145 -12.03 -19.79 16.22
CA LEU A 145 -11.35 -20.35 15.05
C LEU A 145 -12.23 -20.34 13.78
N GLN A 146 -13.55 -20.50 13.92
CA GLN A 146 -14.50 -20.33 12.80
C GLN A 146 -14.64 -18.86 12.37
N ILE A 147 -14.61 -17.92 13.31
CA ILE A 147 -14.66 -16.47 13.03
C ILE A 147 -13.36 -16.03 12.35
N GLU A 148 -12.20 -16.42 12.86
CA GLU A 148 -10.88 -16.15 12.26
C GLU A 148 -10.78 -16.67 10.82
N LYS A 149 -11.20 -17.92 10.57
CA LYS A 149 -11.25 -18.48 9.21
C LYS A 149 -12.17 -17.69 8.28
N LYS A 150 -13.33 -17.24 8.75
CA LYS A 150 -14.24 -16.37 7.98
C LYS A 150 -13.61 -15.00 7.72
N LEU A 151 -12.95 -14.41 8.72
CA LEU A 151 -12.29 -13.11 8.65
C LEU A 151 -11.19 -13.14 7.59
N VAL A 152 -10.25 -14.10 7.65
CA VAL A 152 -9.21 -14.30 6.63
C VAL A 152 -9.79 -14.56 5.23
N THR A 153 -10.91 -15.28 5.13
CA THR A 153 -11.60 -15.49 3.85
C THR A 153 -12.19 -14.18 3.29
N MET A 154 -12.75 -13.31 4.14
CA MET A 154 -13.24 -12.00 3.74
C MET A 154 -12.11 -11.03 3.38
N GLU A 155 -10.99 -11.03 4.12
CA GLU A 155 -9.80 -10.24 3.82
C GLU A 155 -9.18 -10.63 2.47
N ASN A 156 -9.02 -11.93 2.21
CA ASN A 156 -8.52 -12.41 0.93
C ASN A 156 -9.43 -12.02 -0.24
N ASN A 157 -10.76 -12.11 -0.07
CA ASN A 157 -11.73 -11.66 -1.06
C ASN A 157 -11.66 -10.13 -1.27
N LEU A 158 -11.58 -9.35 -0.18
CA LEU A 158 -11.40 -7.89 -0.24
C LEU A 158 -10.11 -7.51 -0.97
N HIS A 159 -9.00 -8.20 -0.69
CA HIS A 159 -7.73 -8.01 -1.38
C HIS A 159 -7.82 -8.36 -2.87
N GLU A 160 -8.50 -9.46 -3.24
CA GLU A 160 -8.75 -9.82 -4.64
C GLU A 160 -9.58 -8.76 -5.37
N LYS A 161 -10.64 -8.21 -4.73
CA LYS A 161 -11.42 -7.12 -5.32
C LYS A 161 -10.62 -5.82 -5.41
N ASN A 162 -9.80 -5.51 -4.41
CA ASN A 162 -8.97 -4.31 -4.40
C ASN A 162 -7.87 -4.37 -5.46
N MET A 163 -7.22 -5.53 -5.67
CA MET A 163 -6.30 -5.71 -6.80
C MET A 163 -7.00 -5.50 -8.14
N LYS A 164 -8.16 -6.15 -8.37
CA LYS A 164 -8.93 -5.97 -9.63
C LYS A 164 -9.40 -4.53 -9.83
N PHE A 165 -9.66 -3.79 -8.75
CA PHE A 165 -9.93 -2.35 -8.79
C PHE A 165 -8.68 -1.53 -9.17
N CYS A 166 -7.52 -1.81 -8.58
CA CYS A 166 -6.25 -1.20 -8.96
C CYS A 166 -5.87 -1.50 -10.42
N ASP A 167 -6.04 -2.74 -10.89
CA ASP A 167 -5.78 -3.14 -12.28
C ASP A 167 -6.68 -2.39 -13.26
N THR A 168 -7.97 -2.28 -12.96
CA THR A 168 -8.92 -1.54 -13.80
C THR A 168 -8.69 -0.02 -13.76
N LEU A 169 -8.23 0.54 -12.63
CA LEU A 169 -7.76 1.93 -12.56
C LEU A 169 -6.49 2.17 -13.39
N ALA A 170 -5.51 1.27 -13.31
CA ALA A 170 -4.28 1.36 -14.11
C ALA A 170 -4.58 1.28 -15.62
N TYR A 171 -5.46 0.36 -16.02
CA TYR A 171 -5.94 0.27 -17.40
C TYR A 171 -6.73 1.51 -17.84
N ASN A 172 -7.58 2.07 -16.97
CA ASN A 172 -8.31 3.31 -17.25
C ASN A 172 -7.35 4.50 -17.44
N ASN A 173 -6.30 4.61 -16.62
CA ASN A 173 -5.26 5.63 -16.78
C ASN A 173 -4.47 5.46 -18.09
N LYS A 174 -4.18 4.22 -18.51
CA LYS A 174 -3.56 3.94 -19.82
C LYS A 174 -4.45 4.43 -20.97
N ILE A 175 -5.75 4.13 -20.94
CA ILE A 175 -6.71 4.62 -21.94
C ILE A 175 -6.81 6.15 -21.94
N ARG A 176 -6.81 6.80 -20.76
CA ARG A 176 -6.79 8.29 -20.69
C ARG A 176 -5.56 8.86 -21.38
N HIS A 177 -4.38 8.29 -21.13
CA HIS A 177 -3.14 8.73 -21.77
C HIS A 177 -3.17 8.51 -23.29
N GLU A 178 -3.66 7.36 -23.77
CA GLU A 178 -3.85 7.08 -25.20
C GLU A 178 -4.82 8.10 -25.86
N ILE A 179 -5.91 8.46 -25.17
CA ILE A 179 -6.86 9.51 -25.61
C ILE A 179 -6.20 10.90 -25.63
N GLU A 180 -5.35 11.23 -24.66
CA GLU A 180 -4.62 12.50 -24.61
C GLU A 180 -3.56 12.61 -25.72
N CYS A 181 -2.82 11.53 -26.00
CA CYS A 181 -1.91 11.45 -27.14
C CYS A 181 -2.66 11.64 -28.47
N ALA A 182 -3.76 10.91 -28.70
CA ALA A 182 -4.59 11.06 -29.90
C ALA A 182 -5.21 12.48 -30.03
N ARG A 183 -5.54 13.14 -28.92
CA ARG A 183 -5.98 14.55 -28.91
C ARG A 183 -4.86 15.51 -29.29
N ASN A 184 -3.64 15.29 -28.79
CA ASN A 184 -2.47 16.11 -29.10
C ASN A 184 -2.04 15.95 -30.56
N GLU A 185 -2.00 14.72 -31.08
CA GLU A 185 -1.80 14.43 -32.50
C GLU A 185 -2.85 15.13 -33.37
N ARG A 186 -4.14 14.99 -33.02
CA ARG A 186 -5.24 15.71 -33.70
C ARG A 186 -4.99 17.22 -33.72
N ASN A 187 -4.60 17.82 -32.60
CA ASN A 187 -4.34 19.27 -32.52
C ASN A 187 -3.17 19.68 -33.44
N ILE A 188 -2.10 18.86 -33.51
CA ILE A 188 -0.98 19.07 -34.44
C ILE A 188 -1.45 18.96 -35.89
N TYR A 189 -2.22 17.93 -36.24
CA TYR A 189 -2.79 17.79 -37.59
C TYR A 189 -3.70 18.95 -37.99
N TYR A 190 -4.56 19.45 -37.08
CA TYR A 190 -5.40 20.62 -37.34
C TYR A 190 -4.56 21.89 -37.55
N ALA A 191 -3.49 22.09 -36.77
CA ALA A 191 -2.57 23.23 -36.94
C ALA A 191 -1.79 23.17 -38.27
N ILE A 192 -1.36 21.99 -38.70
CA ILE A 192 -0.72 21.78 -40.01
C ILE A 192 -1.72 22.00 -41.14
N HIS A 193 -2.92 21.42 -41.06
CA HIS A 193 -3.99 21.58 -42.05
C HIS A 193 -4.39 23.05 -42.23
N GLN A 194 -4.53 23.81 -41.13
CA GLN A 194 -4.84 25.24 -41.20
C GLN A 194 -3.70 26.02 -41.90
N LYS A 195 -2.43 25.77 -41.56
CA LYS A 195 -1.28 26.38 -42.25
C LYS A 195 -1.25 26.05 -43.76
N LEU A 196 -1.64 24.84 -44.15
CA LEU A 196 -1.75 24.44 -45.57
C LEU A 196 -2.92 25.13 -46.27
N LYS A 197 -4.08 25.24 -45.61
CA LYS A 197 -5.27 25.97 -46.10
C LYS A 197 -4.96 27.45 -46.33
N ASP A 198 -4.25 28.09 -45.41
CA ASP A 198 -3.87 29.50 -45.53
C ASP A 198 -2.84 29.73 -46.64
N LYS A 199 -1.87 28.82 -46.80
CA LYS A 199 -0.96 28.80 -47.97
C LYS A 199 -1.72 28.65 -49.29
N LEU A 200 -2.73 27.78 -49.35
CA LEU A 200 -3.57 27.57 -50.54
C LEU A 200 -4.41 28.81 -50.88
N ILE A 201 -4.99 29.48 -49.86
CA ILE A 201 -5.71 30.75 -50.03
C ILE A 201 -4.75 31.84 -50.53
N HIS A 202 -3.54 31.92 -50.00
CA HIS A 202 -2.52 32.86 -50.47
C HIS A 202 -2.10 32.60 -51.93
N LEU A 203 -1.84 31.34 -52.28
CA LEU A 203 -1.46 30.95 -53.64
C LEU A 203 -2.59 31.23 -54.65
N ASN A 204 -3.86 31.00 -54.29
CA ASN A 204 -5.00 31.37 -55.11
C ASN A 204 -5.12 32.90 -55.28
N LYS A 205 -4.85 33.71 -54.24
CA LYS A 205 -4.78 35.17 -54.37
C LYS A 205 -3.67 35.62 -55.32
N LEU A 206 -2.48 35.00 -55.26
CA LEU A 206 -1.39 35.27 -56.22
C LEU A 206 -1.76 34.86 -57.65
N LYS A 207 -2.37 33.69 -57.83
CA LYS A 207 -2.85 33.22 -59.14
C LYS A 207 -3.85 34.20 -59.76
N ILE A 208 -4.81 34.71 -58.97
CA ILE A 208 -5.78 35.72 -59.43
C ILE A 208 -5.07 37.02 -59.85
N LYS A 209 -4.14 37.53 -59.04
CA LYS A 209 -3.34 38.72 -59.39
C LYS A 209 -2.55 38.53 -60.69
N LEU A 210 -1.91 37.38 -60.88
CA LEU A 210 -1.15 37.07 -62.08
C LEU A 210 -2.04 36.97 -63.32
N ILE A 211 -3.25 36.41 -63.20
CA ILE A 211 -4.25 36.40 -64.27
C ILE A 211 -4.69 37.84 -64.60
N GLN A 212 -4.97 38.67 -63.61
CA GLN A 212 -5.33 40.09 -63.80
C GLN A 212 -4.22 40.89 -64.49
N GLN A 213 -2.96 40.67 -64.11
CA GLN A 213 -1.79 41.28 -64.76
C GLN A 213 -1.63 40.78 -66.20
N ALA A 214 -1.83 39.49 -66.45
CA ALA A 214 -1.78 38.93 -67.81
C ALA A 214 -2.88 39.52 -68.70
N SER A 215 -4.12 39.62 -68.21
CA SER A 215 -5.22 40.30 -68.92
C SER A 215 -4.87 41.74 -69.28
N LEU A 216 -4.41 42.55 -68.31
CA LEU A 216 -4.00 43.94 -68.54
C LEU A 216 -2.92 44.05 -69.63
N ILE A 217 -1.94 43.15 -69.67
CA ILE A 217 -0.90 43.11 -70.69
C ILE A 217 -1.48 42.69 -72.06
N TYR A 218 -2.44 41.76 -72.10
CA TYR A 218 -3.14 41.39 -73.33
C TYR A 218 -3.97 42.56 -73.90
N ASP A 219 -4.65 43.31 -73.06
CA ASP A 219 -5.45 44.48 -73.43
C ASP A 219 -4.55 45.60 -73.96
N GLN A 220 -3.48 45.96 -73.23
CA GLN A 220 -2.46 46.91 -73.69
C GLN A 220 -1.82 46.50 -75.03
N ARG A 221 -1.59 45.21 -75.24
CA ARG A 221 -1.08 44.67 -76.51
C ARG A 221 -2.11 44.76 -77.64
N ALA A 222 -3.41 44.61 -77.33
CA ALA A 222 -4.48 44.81 -78.29
C ALA A 222 -4.58 46.28 -78.71
N ASP A 223 -4.55 47.22 -77.76
CA ASP A 223 -4.55 48.65 -78.04
C ASP A 223 -3.33 49.10 -78.85
N ALA A 224 -2.14 48.62 -78.50
CA ALA A 224 -0.92 48.87 -79.27
C ALA A 224 -1.03 48.34 -80.72
N LYS A 225 -1.58 47.13 -80.90
CA LYS A 225 -1.84 46.55 -82.24
C LYS A 225 -2.87 47.36 -83.02
N ASN A 226 -3.96 47.79 -82.39
CA ASN A 226 -4.99 48.61 -83.00
C ASN A 226 -4.42 49.98 -83.44
N LYS A 227 -3.58 50.60 -82.60
CA LYS A 227 -2.87 51.85 -82.94
C LYS A 227 -1.89 51.67 -84.11
N ILE A 228 -1.16 50.55 -84.17
CA ILE A 228 -0.28 50.22 -85.31
C ILE A 228 -1.10 50.04 -86.59
N ASN A 229 -2.24 49.34 -86.54
CA ASN A 229 -3.13 49.17 -87.70
C ASN A 229 -3.69 50.51 -88.18
N ALA A 230 -4.21 51.35 -87.29
CA ALA A 230 -4.73 52.66 -87.64
C ALA A 230 -3.65 53.59 -88.24
N LEU A 231 -2.40 53.52 -87.76
CA LEU A 231 -1.27 54.24 -88.34
C LEU A 231 -0.90 53.72 -89.74
N LYS A 232 -0.96 52.40 -89.98
CA LYS A 232 -0.80 51.83 -91.32
C LYS A 232 -1.89 52.29 -92.27
N GLU A 233 -3.16 52.13 -91.88
CA GLU A 233 -4.30 52.60 -92.69
C GLU A 233 -4.25 54.09 -93.02
N LYS A 234 -3.70 54.92 -92.11
CA LYS A 234 -3.44 56.34 -92.41
C LYS A 234 -2.30 56.48 -93.41
N ASN A 235 -1.15 55.85 -93.14
CA ASN A 235 0.03 55.89 -94.02
C ASN A 235 -0.28 55.42 -95.45
N ASP A 236 -1.12 54.39 -95.59
CA ASP A 236 -1.54 53.85 -96.89
C ASP A 236 -2.46 54.84 -97.64
N LYS A 237 -3.34 55.56 -96.92
CA LYS A 237 -4.16 56.65 -97.49
C LYS A 237 -3.30 57.87 -97.86
N ASP A 238 -2.37 58.26 -96.99
CA ASP A 238 -1.42 59.36 -97.25
C ASP A 238 -0.56 59.02 -98.49
N ASN A 239 -0.05 57.79 -98.60
CA ASN A 239 0.68 57.28 -99.77
C ASN A 239 -0.16 57.32 -101.06
N ILE A 240 -1.43 56.89 -101.01
CA ILE A 240 -2.34 56.97 -102.17
C ILE A 240 -2.56 58.44 -102.58
N GLY A 241 -2.67 59.35 -101.61
CA GLY A 241 -2.69 60.80 -101.83
C GLY A 241 -1.44 61.28 -102.57
N PHE A 242 -0.25 61.04 -102.02
CA PHE A 242 1.03 61.38 -102.65
C PHE A 242 1.19 60.77 -104.04
N GLU A 243 0.75 59.52 -104.26
CA GLU A 243 0.73 58.90 -105.58
C GLU A 243 -0.18 59.66 -106.57
N THR A 244 -1.36 60.16 -106.14
CA THR A 244 -2.22 60.99 -106.98
C THR A 244 -1.59 62.36 -107.28
N GLU A 245 -1.04 63.04 -106.27
CA GLU A 245 -0.34 64.31 -106.43
C GLU A 245 0.87 64.19 -107.38
N MET A 246 1.69 63.14 -107.24
CA MET A 246 2.82 62.88 -108.15
C MET A 246 2.34 62.61 -109.58
N LYS A 247 1.23 61.89 -109.78
CA LYS A 247 0.66 61.65 -111.13
C LYS A 247 0.12 62.94 -111.75
N ASP A 248 -0.48 63.82 -110.96
CA ASP A 248 -1.00 65.11 -111.45
C ASP A 248 0.13 66.11 -111.73
N LEU A 249 1.15 66.18 -110.87
CA LEU A 249 2.37 66.95 -111.12
C LEU A 249 3.12 66.43 -112.36
N GLN A 250 3.21 65.11 -112.57
CA GLN A 250 3.79 64.55 -113.78
C GLN A 250 3.01 64.97 -115.04
N ARG A 251 1.67 64.95 -115.03
CA ARG A 251 0.86 65.48 -116.15
C ARG A 251 1.13 66.97 -116.41
N ILE A 252 1.31 67.77 -115.35
CA ILE A 252 1.65 69.20 -115.47
C ILE A 252 3.06 69.37 -116.06
N ILE A 253 4.03 68.54 -115.65
CA ILE A 253 5.38 68.52 -116.22
C ILE A 253 5.34 68.10 -117.69
N ASP A 254 4.64 67.01 -118.03
CA ASP A 254 4.50 66.51 -119.40
C ASP A 254 3.81 67.54 -120.32
N HIS A 255 2.78 68.23 -119.83
CA HIS A 255 2.12 69.31 -120.56
C HIS A 255 3.05 70.52 -120.77
N ASN A 256 3.78 70.94 -119.73
CA ASN A 256 4.78 72.00 -119.87
C ASN A 256 5.98 71.58 -120.74
N ASP A 257 6.32 70.29 -120.79
CA ASP A 257 7.37 69.75 -121.64
C ASP A 257 6.93 69.67 -123.11
N GLN A 258 5.68 69.28 -123.38
CA GLN A 258 5.06 69.40 -124.70
C GLN A 258 4.96 70.86 -125.16
N LEU A 259 4.51 71.78 -124.29
CA LEU A 259 4.46 73.21 -124.58
C LEU A 259 5.85 73.79 -124.81
N ARG A 260 6.86 73.41 -124.02
CA ARG A 260 8.25 73.83 -124.22
C ARG A 260 8.79 73.26 -125.53
N LYS A 261 8.56 71.98 -125.85
CA LYS A 261 8.93 71.37 -127.15
C LYS A 261 8.27 72.09 -128.32
N PHE A 262 6.99 72.44 -128.24
CA PHE A 262 6.28 73.21 -129.25
C PHE A 262 6.87 74.62 -129.42
N MET A 263 7.12 75.33 -128.32
CA MET A 263 7.74 76.66 -128.33
C MET A 263 9.20 76.62 -128.80
N THR A 264 9.94 75.56 -128.48
CA THR A 264 11.30 75.28 -128.98
C THR A 264 11.26 75.03 -130.48
N ILE A 265 10.46 74.10 -131.00
CA ILE A 265 10.31 73.85 -132.45
C ILE A 265 9.96 75.15 -133.20
N LYS A 266 8.99 75.92 -132.68
CA LYS A 266 8.55 77.19 -133.27
C LYS A 266 9.56 78.34 -133.11
N SER A 267 10.55 78.19 -132.22
CA SER A 267 11.70 79.09 -132.07
C SER A 267 12.90 78.61 -132.90
N ASP A 268 13.05 77.30 -133.12
CA ASP A 268 14.09 76.67 -133.94
C ASP A 268 13.79 76.87 -135.43
N GLU A 269 12.52 76.89 -135.84
CA GLU A 269 12.08 77.44 -137.14
C GLU A 269 12.49 78.92 -137.33
N ARG A 270 12.83 79.66 -136.26
CA ARG A 270 13.40 81.03 -136.34
C ARG A 270 14.91 81.06 -136.08
N LEU A 271 15.45 80.10 -135.33
CA LEU A 271 16.85 80.04 -134.93
C LEU A 271 17.71 79.31 -135.95
N ASP A 272 17.25 78.24 -136.63
CA ASP A 272 18.05 77.56 -137.66
C ASP A 272 18.36 78.50 -138.85
N TRP A 273 17.42 79.40 -139.19
CA TRP A 273 17.64 80.52 -140.12
C TRP A 273 18.70 81.52 -139.64
N LYS A 274 18.85 81.72 -138.33
CA LYS A 274 19.80 82.65 -137.71
C LYS A 274 21.15 82.00 -137.38
N GLN A 275 21.15 80.71 -137.09
CA GLN A 275 22.28 79.94 -136.59
C GLN A 275 23.14 79.37 -137.74
N LYS A 276 22.55 79.19 -138.92
CA LYS A 276 23.29 79.05 -140.20
C LYS A 276 24.12 80.29 -140.56
N ALA A 277 23.79 81.48 -140.01
CA ALA A 277 24.62 82.68 -140.11
C ALA A 277 25.64 82.78 -138.96
N GLU A 278 25.21 82.60 -137.70
CA GLU A 278 26.06 82.83 -136.52
C GLU A 278 27.15 81.75 -136.33
N ASN A 279 26.93 80.49 -136.73
CA ASN A 279 27.89 79.39 -136.56
C ASN A 279 29.21 79.56 -137.34
N ARG A 280 29.35 80.61 -138.18
CA ARG A 280 30.64 80.99 -138.79
C ARG A 280 31.52 81.87 -137.90
N ARG A 281 31.02 82.40 -136.77
CA ARG A 281 31.60 83.63 -136.18
C ARG A 281 32.22 83.53 -134.78
N ARG A 282 32.14 82.40 -134.05
CA ARG A 282 33.02 82.15 -132.88
C ARG A 282 33.27 80.67 -132.60
N LYS A 283 34.55 80.28 -132.66
CA LYS A 283 35.15 79.21 -131.84
C LYS A 283 36.18 79.84 -130.88
N TYR A 284 36.38 79.20 -129.72
CA TYR A 284 37.45 79.42 -128.73
C TYR A 284 37.39 80.68 -127.84
N GLY A 285 38.04 80.56 -126.66
CA GLY A 285 37.95 81.49 -125.51
C GLY A 285 36.79 81.14 -124.56
N ALA A 286 36.85 80.14 -123.65
CA ALA A 286 37.95 79.46 -122.95
C ALA A 286 38.56 80.25 -121.76
N THR A 287 37.89 80.18 -120.60
CA THR A 287 38.41 80.51 -119.26
C THR A 287 37.83 79.51 -118.26
N GLY A 288 38.66 78.81 -117.47
CA GLY A 288 38.16 77.74 -116.57
C GLY A 288 39.10 77.24 -115.48
N GLU A 289 40.35 77.70 -115.44
CA GLU A 289 41.42 77.09 -114.63
C GLU A 289 41.31 77.35 -113.12
N ILE A 290 40.65 78.45 -112.71
CA ILE A 290 40.55 78.89 -111.31
C ILE A 290 39.75 77.89 -110.44
N ALA A 291 38.73 77.24 -111.00
CA ALA A 291 37.94 76.23 -110.30
C ALA A 291 38.69 74.90 -110.09
N GLN A 292 39.78 74.67 -110.81
CA GLN A 292 40.49 73.39 -110.85
C GLN A 292 41.54 73.27 -109.73
N GLN A 293 42.17 74.39 -109.35
CA GLN A 293 43.18 74.45 -108.28
C GLN A 293 42.59 74.20 -106.88
N GLN A 294 41.39 74.70 -106.58
CA GLN A 294 40.73 74.39 -105.30
C GLN A 294 40.35 72.91 -105.16
N ARG A 295 40.15 72.20 -106.29
CA ARG A 295 39.92 70.75 -106.28
C ARG A 295 41.22 69.97 -106.01
N SER A 296 42.36 70.37 -106.58
CA SER A 296 43.61 69.61 -106.40
C SER A 296 44.11 69.63 -104.96
N LEU A 297 44.02 70.78 -104.26
CA LEU A 297 44.45 70.89 -102.86
C LEU A 297 43.67 69.92 -101.96
N LYS A 298 42.34 69.85 -102.12
CA LYS A 298 41.50 68.97 -101.31
C LYS A 298 41.68 67.48 -101.65
N ILE A 299 42.11 67.16 -102.87
CA ILE A 299 42.49 65.80 -103.25
C ILE A 299 43.79 65.39 -102.51
N GLN A 300 44.80 66.27 -102.47
CA GLN A 300 46.06 66.01 -101.77
C GLN A 300 45.90 65.78 -100.26
N GLU A 301 44.95 66.47 -99.60
CA GLU A 301 44.61 66.21 -98.20
C GLU A 301 44.08 64.78 -97.98
N TYR A 302 43.15 64.32 -98.83
CA TYR A 302 42.62 62.95 -98.76
C TYR A 302 43.67 61.90 -99.15
N GLU A 303 44.51 62.16 -100.16
CA GLU A 303 45.63 61.28 -100.51
C GLU A 303 46.64 61.15 -99.35
N SER A 304 46.95 62.23 -98.63
CA SER A 304 47.84 62.19 -97.47
C SER A 304 47.26 61.35 -96.33
N ALA A 305 45.98 61.52 -96.01
CA ALA A 305 45.28 60.70 -95.02
C ALA A 305 45.22 59.22 -95.45
N MET A 306 44.98 58.95 -96.73
CA MET A 306 44.86 57.59 -97.26
C MET A 306 46.20 56.84 -97.24
N ASN A 307 47.29 57.50 -97.66
CA ASN A 307 48.64 56.94 -97.57
C ASN A 307 49.02 56.59 -96.12
N ARG A 308 48.58 57.39 -95.14
CA ARG A 308 48.80 57.11 -93.70
C ARG A 308 48.02 55.87 -93.22
N LEU A 309 46.80 55.66 -93.69
CA LEU A 309 46.02 54.44 -93.40
C LEU A 309 46.60 53.20 -94.12
N GLN A 310 47.10 53.37 -95.34
CA GLN A 310 47.75 52.32 -96.13
C GLN A 310 49.04 51.82 -95.44
N LEU A 311 49.86 52.74 -94.91
CA LEU A 311 51.04 52.43 -94.10
C LEU A 311 50.72 51.62 -92.83
N ILE A 312 49.58 51.89 -92.17
CA ILE A 312 49.18 51.21 -90.93
C ILE A 312 48.57 49.82 -91.21
N THR A 313 47.87 49.65 -92.34
CA THR A 313 47.18 48.39 -92.68
C THR A 313 47.95 47.44 -93.57
N GLY A 314 49.00 47.91 -94.26
CA GLY A 314 49.82 47.10 -95.17
C GLY A 314 49.09 46.58 -96.42
N LYS A 315 47.92 47.14 -96.77
CA LYS A 315 47.08 46.70 -97.89
C LYS A 315 46.91 47.82 -98.91
N SER A 316 47.13 47.51 -100.19
CA SER A 316 47.23 48.53 -101.26
C SER A 316 45.92 48.81 -102.02
N ASP A 317 44.78 48.37 -101.49
CA ASP A 317 43.47 48.50 -102.12
C ASP A 317 42.45 49.10 -101.13
N VAL A 318 41.82 50.19 -101.56
CA VAL A 318 40.82 50.96 -100.82
C VAL A 318 39.67 50.09 -100.32
N GLU A 319 39.19 49.15 -101.14
CA GLU A 319 38.06 48.32 -100.75
C GLU A 319 38.47 47.24 -99.74
N GLN A 320 39.68 46.68 -99.90
CA GLN A 320 40.24 45.72 -98.93
C GLN A 320 40.57 46.38 -97.59
N MET A 321 41.03 47.64 -97.58
CA MET A 321 41.19 48.44 -96.36
C MET A 321 39.83 48.70 -95.69
N THR A 322 38.81 49.09 -96.46
CA THR A 322 37.46 49.36 -95.95
C THR A 322 36.82 48.11 -95.36
N ARG A 323 36.90 46.97 -96.05
CA ARG A 323 36.42 45.66 -95.57
C ARG A 323 37.18 45.21 -94.31
N TYR A 324 38.49 45.48 -94.22
CA TYR A 324 39.31 45.16 -93.05
C TYR A 324 38.95 46.03 -91.83
N TYR A 325 38.83 47.35 -92.01
CA TYR A 325 38.42 48.24 -90.93
C TYR A 325 37.00 47.95 -90.45
N LYS A 326 36.04 47.73 -91.36
CA LYS A 326 34.67 47.36 -90.97
C LYS A 326 34.63 46.04 -90.20
N ARG A 327 35.40 45.03 -90.62
CA ARG A 327 35.52 43.79 -89.84
C ARG A 327 36.13 44.03 -88.46
N ASN A 328 37.21 44.80 -88.36
CA ASN A 328 37.78 45.16 -87.06
C ASN A 328 36.81 45.99 -86.20
N GLU A 329 35.92 46.78 -86.80
CA GLU A 329 34.87 47.55 -86.13
C GLU A 329 33.76 46.62 -85.60
N ASP A 330 33.29 45.66 -86.40
CA ASP A 330 32.34 44.61 -85.99
C ASP A 330 32.94 43.71 -84.88
N ASP A 331 34.20 43.30 -85.02
CA ASP A 331 34.94 42.50 -84.04
C ASP A 331 35.17 43.32 -82.74
N ASN A 332 35.51 44.61 -82.81
CA ASN A 332 35.62 45.49 -81.64
C ASN A 332 34.26 45.75 -80.98
N PHE A 333 33.18 45.90 -81.75
CA PHE A 333 31.83 46.17 -81.24
C PHE A 333 31.22 44.94 -80.55
N THR A 334 31.52 43.74 -81.04
CA THR A 334 31.17 42.50 -80.34
C THR A 334 31.98 42.32 -79.05
N MET A 335 33.27 42.64 -79.05
CA MET A 335 34.07 42.66 -77.82
C MET A 335 33.59 43.71 -76.82
N PHE A 336 33.24 44.92 -77.26
CA PHE A 336 32.68 45.97 -76.39
C PHE A 336 31.35 45.55 -75.76
N LYS A 337 30.47 44.90 -76.53
CA LYS A 337 29.23 44.30 -75.99
C LYS A 337 29.53 43.22 -74.96
N TYR A 338 30.50 42.34 -75.22
CA TYR A 338 30.88 41.29 -74.27
C TYR A 338 31.46 41.86 -72.97
N VAL A 339 32.32 42.89 -73.04
CA VAL A 339 32.82 43.61 -71.86
C VAL A 339 31.69 44.32 -71.11
N THR A 340 30.74 44.93 -71.81
CA THR A 340 29.56 45.57 -71.19
C THR A 340 28.71 44.53 -70.46
N GLU A 341 28.47 43.37 -71.08
CA GLU A 341 27.69 42.28 -70.48
C GLU A 341 28.41 41.64 -69.29
N LEU A 342 29.74 41.47 -69.34
CA LEU A 342 30.53 41.05 -68.18
C LEU A 342 30.47 42.08 -67.04
N ASN A 343 30.49 43.38 -67.34
CA ASN A 343 30.35 44.42 -66.32
C ASN A 343 28.95 44.36 -65.67
N ASN A 344 27.88 44.22 -66.46
CA ASN A 344 26.52 44.00 -65.94
C ASN A 344 26.46 42.78 -65.01
N GLN A 345 27.14 41.69 -65.36
CA GLN A 345 27.20 40.46 -64.55
C GLN A 345 28.03 40.66 -63.27
N ILE A 346 29.11 41.44 -63.32
CA ILE A 346 29.89 41.82 -62.13
C ILE A 346 29.06 42.71 -61.19
N GLU A 347 28.30 43.67 -61.70
CA GLU A 347 27.36 44.48 -60.90
C GLU A 347 26.29 43.60 -60.26
N CYS A 348 25.64 42.72 -61.03
CA CYS A 348 24.68 41.74 -60.50
C CYS A 348 25.29 40.85 -59.41
N LEU A 349 26.55 40.41 -59.55
CA LEU A 349 27.23 39.58 -58.55
C LEU A 349 27.59 40.39 -57.29
N ASN A 350 28.00 41.65 -57.43
CA ASN A 350 28.28 42.54 -56.31
C ASN A 350 27.00 42.84 -55.50
N ASP A 351 25.88 43.12 -56.17
CA ASP A 351 24.57 43.28 -55.51
C ASP A 351 24.15 42.01 -54.76
N ASN A 352 24.38 40.83 -55.34
CA ASN A 352 24.13 39.57 -54.65
C ASN A 352 25.04 39.39 -53.43
N ILE A 353 26.33 39.75 -53.51
CA ILE A 353 27.26 39.72 -52.37
C ILE A 353 26.79 40.68 -51.26
N ILE A 354 26.39 41.91 -51.59
CA ILE A 354 25.88 42.90 -50.63
C ILE A 354 24.61 42.40 -49.93
N ASN A 355 23.68 41.77 -50.67
CA ASN A 355 22.48 41.17 -50.10
C ASN A 355 22.78 39.96 -49.21
N ILE A 356 23.73 39.10 -49.60
CA ILE A 356 24.20 37.97 -48.79
C ILE A 356 24.87 38.47 -47.50
N GLU A 357 25.77 39.45 -47.57
CA GLU A 357 26.38 40.08 -46.40
C GLU A 357 25.33 40.70 -45.45
N LYS A 358 24.30 41.33 -46.02
CA LYS A 358 23.20 41.91 -45.23
C LYS A 358 22.42 40.82 -44.48
N THR A 359 21.99 39.76 -45.17
CA THR A 359 21.28 38.65 -44.52
C THR A 359 22.14 37.91 -43.50
N ILE A 360 23.45 37.79 -43.72
CA ILE A 360 24.39 37.26 -42.71
C ILE A 360 24.38 38.14 -41.46
N LYS A 361 24.44 39.48 -41.59
CA LYS A 361 24.39 40.42 -40.46
C LYS A 361 23.05 40.33 -39.72
N GLU A 362 21.93 40.22 -40.44
CA GLU A 362 20.58 40.04 -39.88
C GLU A 362 20.50 38.72 -39.06
N TYR A 363 20.94 37.58 -39.61
CA TYR A 363 20.98 36.30 -38.87
C TYR A 363 21.90 36.33 -37.65
N ASP A 364 23.03 37.03 -37.74
CA ASP A 364 23.99 37.15 -36.65
C ASP A 364 23.45 38.05 -35.50
N GLU A 365 22.59 39.02 -35.81
CA GLU A 365 21.82 39.79 -34.83
C GLU A 365 20.67 38.97 -34.20
N GLU A 366 19.88 38.24 -35.00
CA GLU A 366 18.86 37.31 -34.49
C GLU A 366 19.47 36.29 -33.54
N LYS A 367 20.61 35.69 -33.91
CA LYS A 367 21.37 34.76 -33.07
C LYS A 367 21.79 35.41 -31.75
N LYS A 368 22.34 36.63 -31.76
CA LYS A 368 22.71 37.38 -30.54
C LYS A 368 21.50 37.72 -29.68
N VAL A 369 20.31 37.88 -30.25
CA VAL A 369 19.05 38.05 -29.49
C VAL A 369 18.62 36.72 -28.86
N PHE A 370 18.61 35.63 -29.62
CA PHE A 370 18.24 34.30 -29.15
C PHE A 370 19.18 33.78 -28.06
N GLU A 371 20.49 33.98 -28.20
CA GLU A 371 21.49 33.62 -27.18
C GLU A 371 21.27 34.41 -25.87
N ARG A 372 20.97 35.71 -25.95
CA ARG A 372 20.61 36.53 -24.77
C ARG A 372 19.31 36.05 -24.11
N GLN A 373 18.27 35.73 -24.89
CA GLN A 373 17.03 35.16 -24.36
C GLN A 373 17.27 33.80 -23.67
N ARG A 374 18.11 32.94 -24.26
CA ARG A 374 18.47 31.64 -23.69
C ARG A 374 19.27 31.78 -22.39
N VAL A 375 20.21 32.72 -22.33
CA VAL A 375 20.99 33.03 -21.11
C VAL A 375 20.06 33.56 -20.02
N ASN A 376 19.20 34.54 -20.32
CA ASN A 376 18.23 35.07 -19.36
C ASN A 376 17.33 33.96 -18.79
N LYS A 377 16.74 33.13 -19.66
CA LYS A 377 15.90 32.00 -19.23
C LYS A 377 16.67 30.96 -18.40
N MET A 378 17.94 30.73 -18.70
CA MET A 378 18.81 29.88 -17.88
C MET A 378 19.05 30.50 -16.49
N THR A 379 19.32 31.81 -16.40
CA THR A 379 19.51 32.49 -15.11
C THR A 379 18.23 32.55 -14.27
N GLU A 380 17.07 32.74 -14.89
CA GLU A 380 15.76 32.65 -14.22
C GLU A 380 15.54 31.25 -13.61
N LEU A 381 15.79 30.19 -14.39
CA LEU A 381 15.63 28.81 -13.93
C LEU A 381 16.65 28.45 -12.84
N GLN A 382 17.89 28.94 -12.94
CA GLN A 382 18.90 28.76 -11.89
C GLN A 382 18.52 29.49 -10.59
N ALA A 383 17.96 30.70 -10.68
CA ALA A 383 17.45 31.44 -9.53
C ALA A 383 16.26 30.71 -8.87
N GLN A 384 15.32 30.20 -9.67
CA GLN A 384 14.19 29.42 -9.19
C GLN A 384 14.66 28.12 -8.49
N ILE A 385 15.53 27.34 -9.13
CA ILE A 385 16.10 26.11 -8.55
C ILE A 385 16.84 26.40 -7.23
N LYS A 386 17.53 27.54 -7.13
CA LYS A 386 18.18 27.95 -5.88
C LYS A 386 17.15 28.27 -4.79
N SER A 387 16.13 29.07 -5.11
CA SER A 387 15.04 29.42 -4.20
C SER A 387 14.29 28.19 -3.70
N ASP A 388 13.92 27.27 -4.60
CA ASP A 388 13.21 26.05 -4.28
C ASP A 388 14.05 25.10 -3.43
N LYS A 389 15.37 25.06 -3.66
CA LYS A 389 16.31 24.30 -2.82
C LYS A 389 16.50 24.91 -1.43
N GLU A 390 16.49 26.23 -1.30
CA GLU A 390 16.53 26.91 0.00
C GLU A 390 15.20 26.71 0.79
N ALA A 391 14.06 26.71 0.09
CA ALA A 391 12.76 26.34 0.66
C ALA A 391 12.70 24.85 1.09
N ALA A 392 13.20 23.93 0.26
CA ALA A 392 13.28 22.52 0.60
C ALA A 392 14.20 22.26 1.81
N ASN A 393 15.41 22.82 1.81
CA ASN A 393 16.35 22.71 2.93
C ASN A 393 15.76 23.25 4.24
N THR A 394 15.01 24.36 4.20
CA THR A 394 14.39 24.93 5.43
C THR A 394 13.21 24.10 5.92
N ALA A 395 12.41 23.52 5.01
CA ALA A 395 11.37 22.55 5.36
C ALA A 395 11.93 21.23 5.94
N GLU A 396 13.02 20.71 5.37
CA GLU A 396 13.72 19.52 5.86
C GLU A 396 14.32 19.76 7.25
N ASN A 397 15.07 20.86 7.44
CA ASN A 397 15.61 21.23 8.76
C ASN A 397 14.51 21.42 9.81
N ARG A 398 13.37 22.02 9.45
CA ARG A 398 12.19 22.14 10.33
C ARG A 398 11.61 20.77 10.68
N THR A 399 11.55 19.86 9.72
CA THR A 399 11.04 18.49 9.91
C THR A 399 11.96 17.69 10.84
N ILE A 400 13.28 17.78 10.64
CA ILE A 400 14.30 17.17 11.53
C ILE A 400 14.20 17.74 12.96
N HIS A 401 13.98 19.06 13.10
CA HIS A 401 13.79 19.68 14.41
C HIS A 401 12.51 19.20 15.12
N ILE A 402 11.39 19.09 14.39
CA ILE A 402 10.12 18.58 14.92
C ILE A 402 10.27 17.11 15.36
N HIS A 403 10.94 16.25 14.59
CA HIS A 403 11.20 14.87 15.00
C HIS A 403 12.06 14.80 16.27
N LYS A 404 13.12 15.60 16.38
CA LYS A 404 13.95 15.67 17.60
C LYS A 404 13.14 16.10 18.84
N LEU A 405 12.21 17.06 18.69
CA LEU A 405 11.31 17.47 19.77
C LEU A 405 10.32 16.36 20.12
N LEU A 406 9.73 15.67 19.13
CA LEU A 406 8.85 14.53 19.35
C LEU A 406 9.58 13.37 20.05
N ASP A 407 10.82 13.09 19.71
CA ASP A 407 11.63 12.05 20.34
C ASP A 407 12.01 12.41 21.79
N GLN A 408 12.33 13.68 22.07
CA GLN A 408 12.47 14.18 23.44
C GLN A 408 11.18 13.95 24.24
N ILE A 409 10.03 14.37 23.70
CA ILE A 409 8.70 14.20 24.31
C ILE A 409 8.38 12.72 24.57
N LYS A 410 8.67 11.81 23.62
CA LYS A 410 8.54 10.34 23.80
C LYS A 410 9.38 9.85 24.98
N THR A 411 10.63 10.30 25.10
CA THR A 411 11.50 9.89 26.22
C THR A 411 11.06 10.46 27.57
N GLU A 412 10.60 11.70 27.64
CA GLU A 412 10.08 12.31 28.87
C GLU A 412 8.79 11.61 29.33
N ILE A 413 7.88 11.30 28.41
CA ILE A 413 6.65 10.54 28.68
C ILE A 413 6.98 9.11 29.18
N LYS A 414 7.96 8.41 28.56
CA LYS A 414 8.40 7.08 29.08
C LYS A 414 9.03 7.19 30.47
N GLN A 415 9.75 8.26 30.78
CA GLN A 415 10.25 8.49 32.14
C GLN A 415 9.13 8.80 33.14
N LEU A 416 8.10 9.54 32.74
CA LEU A 416 6.97 9.90 33.61
C LEU A 416 6.08 8.69 33.93
N THR A 417 5.74 7.84 32.96
CA THR A 417 4.94 6.63 33.23
C THR A 417 5.65 5.68 34.20
N ILE A 418 6.96 5.50 34.02
CA ILE A 418 7.80 4.70 34.93
C ILE A 418 7.84 5.33 36.34
N LYS A 419 8.05 6.64 36.46
CA LYS A 419 8.10 7.34 37.76
C LYS A 419 6.76 7.36 38.51
N LEU A 420 5.63 7.39 37.79
CA LEU A 420 4.28 7.46 38.37
C LEU A 420 3.65 6.08 38.61
N GLY A 421 4.31 4.99 38.20
CA GLY A 421 3.82 3.62 38.36
C GLY A 421 2.46 3.43 37.69
N CYS A 422 2.38 3.74 36.39
CA CYS A 422 1.17 3.56 35.60
C CYS A 422 1.02 2.09 35.18
N ASP A 423 -0.21 1.55 35.21
CA ASP A 423 -0.50 0.17 34.77
C ASP A 423 -0.46 0.04 33.24
N LEU A 424 0.75 -0.10 32.70
CA LEU A 424 1.01 -0.25 31.27
C LEU A 424 0.46 -1.55 30.65
N SER A 425 0.08 -2.54 31.47
CA SER A 425 -0.44 -3.85 31.04
C SER A 425 -1.58 -3.75 30.01
N ARG A 426 -2.47 -2.75 30.18
CA ARG A 426 -3.60 -2.51 29.27
C ARG A 426 -3.18 -1.89 27.93
N ILE A 427 -2.02 -1.23 27.87
CA ILE A 427 -1.42 -0.73 26.62
C ILE A 427 -0.70 -1.88 25.90
N THR A 428 0.07 -2.71 26.63
CA THR A 428 0.76 -3.87 26.05
C THR A 428 -0.17 -4.98 25.58
N GLU A 429 -1.32 -5.23 26.24
CA GLU A 429 -2.33 -6.16 25.70
C GLU A 429 -2.95 -5.68 24.38
N MET A 430 -3.17 -4.37 24.20
CA MET A 430 -3.79 -3.83 22.99
C MET A 430 -2.82 -3.67 21.80
N LEU A 431 -1.51 -3.59 22.06
CA LEU A 431 -0.48 -3.28 21.05
C LEU A 431 0.60 -4.35 20.90
N GLY A 432 0.57 -5.40 21.73
CA GLY A 432 1.50 -6.53 21.65
C GLY A 432 2.97 -6.10 21.80
N GLY A 433 3.81 -6.56 20.88
CA GLY A 433 5.26 -6.29 20.88
C GLY A 433 5.63 -4.81 20.75
N ASP A 434 4.80 -4.01 20.07
CA ASP A 434 4.98 -2.56 19.95
C ASP A 434 4.58 -1.79 21.22
N GLY A 435 4.10 -2.48 22.26
CA GLY A 435 3.65 -1.87 23.50
C GLY A 435 4.77 -1.28 24.37
N ASP A 436 5.99 -1.82 24.34
CA ASP A 436 7.13 -1.29 25.13
C ASP A 436 7.75 -0.02 24.51
N GLN A 437 7.55 0.25 23.21
CA GLN A 437 8.11 1.44 22.57
C GLN A 437 7.03 2.50 22.28
N ILE A 438 7.28 3.73 22.73
CA ILE A 438 6.38 4.86 22.50
C ILE A 438 6.55 5.36 21.07
N THR A 439 5.84 4.73 20.14
CA THR A 439 5.66 5.23 18.77
C THR A 439 4.64 6.38 18.74
N GLU A 440 4.62 7.19 17.67
CA GLU A 440 3.66 8.30 17.52
C GLU A 440 2.19 7.86 17.55
N ARG A 441 1.88 6.63 17.11
CA ARG A 441 0.54 6.05 17.20
C ARG A 441 0.13 5.75 18.64
N ASN A 442 1.10 5.38 19.47
CA ASN A 442 0.90 4.97 20.85
C ASN A 442 0.98 6.16 21.83
N LEU A 443 1.63 7.26 21.42
CA LEU A 443 1.90 8.45 22.23
C LEU A 443 0.65 9.03 22.92
N MET A 444 -0.48 9.12 22.21
CA MET A 444 -1.75 9.61 22.78
C MET A 444 -2.32 8.65 23.84
N LEU A 445 -2.21 7.33 23.64
CA LEU A 445 -2.67 6.33 24.62
C LEU A 445 -1.82 6.37 25.90
N TYR A 446 -0.50 6.56 25.73
CA TYR A 446 0.43 6.79 26.82
C TYR A 446 0.13 8.09 27.61
N LEU A 447 -0.29 9.16 26.93
CA LEU A 447 -0.72 10.40 27.56
C LEU A 447 -2.04 10.24 28.34
N SER A 448 -3.06 9.62 27.78
CA SER A 448 -4.34 9.46 28.50
C SER A 448 -4.25 8.57 29.74
N VAL A 449 -3.33 7.59 29.76
CA VAL A 449 -3.04 6.80 30.97
C VAL A 449 -2.22 7.59 32.00
N LEU A 450 -1.35 8.52 31.56
CA LEU A 450 -0.72 9.49 32.47
C LEU A 450 -1.74 10.45 33.08
N GLU A 451 -2.66 11.00 32.28
CA GLU A 451 -3.71 11.91 32.73
C GLU A 451 -4.59 11.23 33.80
N GLN A 452 -5.12 10.02 33.53
CA GLN A 452 -5.87 9.25 34.52
C GLN A 452 -5.07 9.03 35.81
N ARG A 453 -3.77 8.67 35.71
CA ARG A 453 -2.94 8.41 36.89
C ARG A 453 -2.63 9.68 37.69
N VAL A 454 -2.49 10.83 37.03
CA VAL A 454 -2.33 12.13 37.69
C VAL A 454 -3.63 12.53 38.40
N ASP A 455 -4.79 12.33 37.79
CA ASP A 455 -6.10 12.61 38.40
C ASP A 455 -6.40 11.71 39.62
N GLU A 456 -6.00 10.43 39.57
CA GLU A 456 -6.02 9.53 40.73
C GLU A 456 -5.15 10.08 41.88
N LEU A 457 -3.91 10.49 41.59
CA LEU A 457 -2.98 11.02 42.60
C LEU A 457 -3.43 12.38 43.16
N LEU A 458 -4.02 13.24 42.32
CA LEU A 458 -4.66 14.49 42.75
C LEU A 458 -5.87 14.21 43.65
N SER A 459 -6.70 13.22 43.30
CA SER A 459 -7.85 12.80 44.11
C SER A 459 -7.42 12.26 45.47
N VAL A 460 -6.38 11.43 45.53
CA VAL A 460 -5.78 10.93 46.78
C VAL A 460 -5.19 12.07 47.61
N LYS A 461 -4.55 13.08 46.98
CA LYS A 461 -4.02 14.26 47.65
C LYS A 461 -5.13 15.14 48.25
N CYS A 462 -6.20 15.40 47.49
CA CYS A 462 -7.37 16.15 47.96
C CYS A 462 -8.08 15.41 49.12
N TYR A 463 -8.28 14.09 48.99
CA TYR A 463 -8.81 13.26 50.07
C TYR A 463 -7.94 13.33 51.32
N SER A 464 -6.61 13.23 51.17
CA SER A 464 -5.65 13.35 52.27
C SER A 464 -5.70 14.73 52.95
N GLN A 465 -5.79 15.82 52.18
CA GLN A 465 -5.94 17.18 52.73
C GLN A 465 -7.27 17.37 53.48
N THR A 466 -8.38 16.83 52.97
CA THR A 466 -9.67 16.85 53.69
C THR A 466 -9.64 15.96 54.93
N LYS A 467 -8.94 14.82 54.90
CA LYS A 467 -8.77 13.94 56.07
C LYS A 467 -7.92 14.60 57.15
N VAL A 468 -6.84 15.31 56.80
CA VAL A 468 -6.04 16.11 57.75
C VAL A 468 -6.87 17.25 58.36
N ARG A 469 -7.68 17.97 57.55
CA ARG A 469 -8.63 18.97 58.08
C ARG A 469 -9.60 18.35 59.09
N ASN A 470 -10.17 17.19 58.79
CA ASN A 470 -11.08 16.49 59.70
C ASN A 470 -10.38 15.94 60.95
N SER A 471 -9.15 15.43 60.84
CA SER A 471 -8.35 15.00 62.00
C SER A 471 -8.04 16.16 62.95
N ASN A 472 -7.70 17.34 62.42
CA ASN A 472 -7.52 18.54 63.25
C ASN A 472 -8.83 18.96 63.93
N ASN A 473 -9.97 18.91 63.22
CA ASN A 473 -11.29 19.19 63.80
C ASN A 473 -11.73 18.16 64.87
N ILE A 474 -11.19 16.93 64.85
CA ILE A 474 -11.44 15.92 65.89
C ILE A 474 -10.54 16.17 67.11
N LEU A 475 -9.26 16.50 66.91
CA LEU A 475 -8.34 16.88 67.99
C LEU A 475 -8.84 18.11 68.78
N PHE A 476 -9.43 19.09 68.09
CA PHE A 476 -10.09 20.22 68.75
C PHE A 476 -11.34 19.82 69.56
N LYS A 477 -12.04 18.73 69.21
CA LYS A 477 -13.21 18.25 69.96
C LYS A 477 -12.90 17.30 71.12
N THR A 478 -11.67 16.82 71.23
CA THR A 478 -11.21 16.02 72.39
C THR A 478 -10.54 16.85 73.48
N PHE A 479 -10.56 18.19 73.36
CA PHE A 479 -10.05 19.14 74.35
C PHE A 479 -11.13 20.00 75.02
N ASP A 480 -12.41 19.80 74.67
CA ASP A 480 -13.58 20.53 75.21
C ASP A 480 -14.36 19.69 76.26
N ILE A 481 -13.66 19.10 77.25
CA ILE A 481 -14.22 18.59 78.53
C ILE A 481 -13.24 18.89 79.66
#